data_AF-A0A965RFD2-F1
#
_entry.id   AF-A0A965RFD2-F1
#
_cell.length_a   1.000
_cell.length_b   1.000
_cell.length_c   1.000
_cell.angle_alpha   90.00
_cell.angle_beta   90.00
_cell.angle_gamma   90.00
#
_symmetry.space_group_name_H-M   'P 1'
#
loop_
_entity.id
_entity.type
_entity.pdbx_description
1 polymer ?
#
loop_
_entity_poly.entity_id
_entity_poly.type
_entity_poly.pdbx_seq_one_letter_code
_entity_poly.pdbx_strand_id
1 'polypeptide(L)'
;MEVVLKKMGNSTALILPPPVLRDLGMKAGQPLRLSTTADGKVVLEHKRKHHLADLIAQCDPKAAPPADLGLWDHAKPAGQEVW
;
A
#
# COMPACT_ATOMS: atom_id res chain seq x y z
N MET A 1 -14.25 22.73 6.89
CA MET A 1 -14.63 22.75 5.47
C MET A 1 -15.55 21.59 5.23
N GLU A 2 -16.72 21.83 4.65
CA GLU A 2 -17.68 20.78 4.29
C GLU A 2 -17.62 20.55 2.78
N VAL A 3 -17.70 19.29 2.38
CA VAL A 3 -17.64 18.85 0.99
C VAL A 3 -18.70 17.80 0.75
N VAL A 4 -19.28 17.78 -0.45
CA VAL A 4 -20.37 16.88 -0.81
C VAL A 4 -19.89 15.89 -1.86
N LEU A 5 -20.28 14.63 -1.69
CA LEU A 5 -20.08 13.58 -2.67
C LEU A 5 -21.00 13.80 -3.88
N LYS A 6 -20.44 13.73 -5.08
CA LYS A 6 -21.20 13.91 -6.33
C LYS A 6 -21.21 12.63 -7.15
N LYS A 7 -22.34 12.33 -7.78
CA LYS A 7 -22.43 11.24 -8.74
C LYS A 7 -21.63 11.58 -10.00
N MET A 8 -20.82 10.64 -10.46
CA MET A 8 -19.99 10.73 -11.66
C MET A 8 -20.16 9.42 -12.44
N GLY A 9 -21.08 9.41 -13.42
CA GLY A 9 -21.48 8.18 -14.11
C GLY A 9 -22.04 7.14 -13.14
N ASN A 10 -21.44 5.95 -13.12
CA ASN A 10 -21.78 4.86 -12.19
C ASN A 10 -21.00 4.90 -10.87
N SER A 11 -20.23 5.97 -10.63
CA SER A 11 -19.40 6.12 -9.43
C SER A 11 -19.75 7.39 -8.66
N THR A 12 -19.13 7.53 -7.48
CA THR A 12 -19.26 8.72 -6.63
C THR A 12 -17.90 9.34 -6.45
N ALA A 13 -17.80 10.66 -6.64
CA ALA A 13 -16.57 11.43 -6.56
C ALA A 13 -16.63 12.47 -5.43
N LEU A 14 -15.49 12.69 -4.79
CA LEU A 14 -15.27 13.79 -3.86
C LEU A 14 -14.49 14.90 -4.58
N ILE A 15 -14.99 16.13 -4.51
CA ILE A 15 -14.26 17.28 -5.04
C ILE A 15 -13.32 17.81 -3.94
N LEU A 16 -12.02 17.70 -4.18
CA LEU A 16 -10.99 18.25 -3.30
C LEU A 16 -10.64 19.68 -3.74
N PRO A 17 -10.80 20.69 -2.88
CA PRO A 17 -10.42 22.06 -3.21
C PRO A 17 -8.91 22.21 -3.45
N PRO A 18 -8.47 23.13 -4.33
CA PRO A 18 -7.05 23.33 -4.62
C PRO A 18 -6.15 23.59 -3.40
N PRO A 19 -6.59 24.32 -2.33
CA PRO A 19 -5.79 24.47 -1.12
C PRO A 19 -5.46 23.13 -0.45
N VAL A 20 -6.45 22.24 -0.32
CA VAL A 20 -6.26 20.92 0.30
C VAL A 20 -5.24 20.08 -0.46
N LEU A 21 -5.29 20.12 -1.80
CA LEU A 21 -4.29 19.42 -2.63
C LEU A 21 -2.88 19.99 -2.43
N ARG A 22 -2.73 21.32 -2.30
CA ARG A 22 -1.42 21.95 -2.04
C ARG A 22 -0.88 21.56 -0.67
N ASP A 23 -1.71 21.63 0.37
CA ASP A 23 -1.30 21.33 1.74
C ASP A 23 -0.89 19.86 1.91
N LEU A 24 -1.54 18.95 1.17
CA LEU A 24 -1.21 17.53 1.15
C LEU A 24 -0.10 17.15 0.15
N GLY A 25 0.39 18.10 -0.65
CA GLY A 25 1.41 17.85 -1.68
C GLY A 25 0.92 16.95 -2.83
N MET A 26 -0.39 16.91 -3.07
CA MET A 26 -1.05 16.03 -4.04
C MET A 26 -1.37 16.76 -5.34
N LYS A 27 -1.50 16.02 -6.44
CA LYS A 27 -1.90 16.56 -7.75
C LYS A 27 -3.06 15.78 -8.34
N ALA A 28 -3.91 16.46 -9.12
CA ALA A 28 -4.97 15.81 -9.87
C ALA A 28 -4.37 14.77 -10.84
N GLY A 29 -5.02 13.60 -10.95
CA GLY A 29 -4.54 12.48 -11.77
C GLY A 29 -3.46 11.61 -11.12
N GLN A 30 -2.97 11.96 -9.93
CA GLN A 30 -2.02 11.13 -9.18
C GLN A 30 -2.72 9.86 -8.64
N PRO A 31 -2.10 8.67 -8.75
CA PRO A 31 -2.65 7.45 -8.17
C PRO A 31 -2.55 7.49 -6.64
N LEU A 32 -3.66 7.14 -5.99
CA LEU A 32 -3.79 7.07 -4.54
C LEU A 32 -4.33 5.70 -4.15
N ARG A 33 -4.06 5.30 -2.91
CA ARG A 33 -4.71 4.14 -2.30
C ARG A 33 -5.84 4.63 -1.40
N LEU A 34 -6.99 4.00 -1.60
CA LEU A 34 -8.22 4.24 -0.85
C LEU A 34 -8.45 3.05 0.08
N SER A 35 -8.59 3.30 1.37
CA SER A 35 -8.97 2.30 2.36
C SER A 35 -10.00 2.84 3.34
N THR A 36 -10.68 1.93 4.04
CA THR A 36 -11.61 2.29 5.12
C THR A 36 -11.10 1.72 6.43
N THR A 37 -11.28 2.49 7.50
CA THR A 37 -10.96 2.09 8.87
C THR A 37 -12.17 1.45 9.55
N ALA A 38 -11.94 0.74 10.65
CA ALA A 38 -13.01 0.08 11.41
C ALA A 38 -14.03 1.08 12.00
N ASP A 39 -13.60 2.30 12.27
CA ASP A 39 -14.43 3.43 12.71
C ASP A 39 -15.12 4.17 11.55
N GLY A 40 -15.09 3.62 10.34
CA GLY A 40 -15.86 4.12 9.20
C GLY A 40 -15.24 5.33 8.51
N LYS A 41 -13.98 5.70 8.82
CA LYS A 41 -13.28 6.78 8.10
C LYS A 41 -12.71 6.28 6.78
N VAL A 42 -12.77 7.15 5.79
CA VAL A 42 -12.08 6.98 4.50
C VAL A 42 -10.66 7.54 4.62
N VAL A 43 -9.67 6.73 4.26
CA VAL A 43 -8.26 7.12 4.25
C VAL A 43 -7.77 7.11 2.81
N LEU A 44 -7.18 8.24 2.41
CA LEU A 44 -6.50 8.42 1.14
C LEU A 44 -5.00 8.56 1.41
N GLU A 45 -4.21 7.65 0.86
CA GLU A 45 -2.76 7.67 1.03
C GLU A 45 -2.04 7.68 -0.33
N HIS A 46 -0.85 8.29 -0.34
CA HIS A 46 0.04 8.19 -1.48
C HIS A 46 0.34 6.73 -1.78
N LYS A 47 0.23 6.33 -3.05
CA LYS A 47 0.74 5.02 -3.47
C LYS A 47 2.25 5.03 -3.30
N ARG A 48 2.73 4.44 -2.20
CA ARG A 48 4.17 4.33 -1.94
C ARG A 48 4.79 3.48 -3.04
N LYS A 49 5.85 4.00 -3.66
CA LYS A 49 6.79 3.17 -4.40
C LYS A 49 7.75 2.61 -3.36
N HIS A 50 7.88 1.29 -3.30
CA HIS A 50 8.89 0.69 -2.47
C HIS A 50 10.22 0.75 -3.22
N HIS A 51 11.23 1.40 -2.64
CA HIS A 51 12.60 1.29 -3.14
C HIS A 51 13.28 0.16 -2.38
N LEU A 52 14.09 -0.63 -3.09
CA LEU A 52 14.79 -1.78 -2.50
C LEU A 52 15.62 -1.36 -1.28
N ALA A 53 16.31 -0.22 -1.36
CA ALA A 53 17.09 0.32 -0.25
C ALA A 53 16.23 0.59 1.00
N ASP A 54 15.05 1.18 0.83
CA ASP A 54 14.13 1.47 1.94
C ASP A 54 13.60 0.18 2.59
N LEU A 55 13.37 -0.86 1.79
CA LEU A 55 12.93 -2.17 2.30
C LEU A 55 14.05 -2.87 3.07
N ILE A 56 15.27 -2.89 2.52
CA ILE A 56 16.44 -3.49 3.18
C ILE A 56 16.74 -2.77 4.50
N ALA A 57 16.62 -1.44 4.54
CA ALA A 57 16.84 -0.66 5.75
C ALA A 57 15.84 -0.98 6.89
N GLN A 58 14.70 -1.59 6.59
CA GLN A 58 13.73 -2.04 7.59
C GLN A 58 14.05 -3.43 8.16
N CYS A 59 14.98 -4.17 7.55
CA CYS A 59 15.38 -5.49 8.03
C CYS A 59 16.39 -5.36 9.17
N ASP A 60 16.24 -6.18 10.22
CA ASP A 60 17.27 -6.35 11.25
C ASP A 60 18.35 -7.32 10.74
N PRO A 61 19.59 -6.86 10.49
CA PRO A 61 20.67 -7.72 9.98
C PRO A 61 21.13 -8.76 11.00
N LYS A 62 20.73 -8.63 12.28
CA LYS A 62 21.06 -9.58 13.35
C LYS A 62 19.88 -10.49 13.71
N ALA A 63 18.76 -10.39 12.99
CA ALA A 63 17.63 -11.27 13.21
C ALA A 63 18.06 -12.73 13.03
N ALA A 64 17.65 -13.59 13.97
CA ALA A 64 17.87 -15.02 13.84
C ALA A 64 17.10 -15.55 12.62
N PRO A 65 17.62 -16.61 11.96
CA PRO A 65 16.88 -17.30 10.92
C PRO A 65 15.48 -17.75 11.41
N PRO A 66 14.47 -17.76 10.53
CA PRO A 66 13.15 -18.30 10.87
C PRO A 66 13.24 -19.73 11.39
N ALA A 67 12.44 -20.07 12.41
CA ALA A 67 12.43 -21.43 12.99
C ALA A 67 12.00 -22.51 11.98
N ASP A 68 11.20 -22.11 10.99
CA ASP A 68 10.71 -22.95 9.90
C ASP A 68 11.65 -22.98 8.69
N LEU A 69 12.77 -22.26 8.71
CA LEU A 69 13.71 -22.22 7.58
C LEU A 69 14.25 -23.62 7.25
N GLY A 70 14.52 -24.45 8.27
CA GLY A 70 14.94 -25.84 8.07
C GLY A 70 13.88 -26.73 7.40
N LEU A 71 12.60 -26.33 7.37
CA LEU A 71 11.56 -27.05 6.62
C LEU A 71 11.76 -26.90 5.11
N TRP A 72 12.34 -25.78 4.66
CA TRP A 72 12.63 -25.53 3.25
C TRP A 72 13.79 -26.39 2.75
N ASP A 73 14.83 -26.58 3.57
CA ASP A 73 15.98 -27.44 3.25
C ASP A 73 15.58 -28.92 3.05
N HIS A 74 14.47 -29.33 3.67
CA HIS A 74 13.93 -30.68 3.61
C HIS A 74 12.63 -30.78 2.81
N ALA A 75 12.20 -29.68 2.17
CA ALA A 75 11.00 -29.67 1.37
C ALA A 75 11.20 -30.57 0.14
N LYS A 76 10.22 -31.44 -0.11
CA LYS A 76 10.19 -32.22 -1.35
C LYS A 76 9.80 -31.29 -2.51
N PRO A 77 10.32 -31.53 -3.72
CA PRO A 77 9.89 -30.81 -4.91
C PRO A 77 8.37 -30.81 -5.05
N ALA A 78 7.78 -29.63 -5.24
CA ALA A 78 6.34 -29.46 -5.44
C ALA A 78 5.96 -29.32 -6.94
N GLY A 79 6.95 -29.40 -7.83
CA GLY A 79 6.78 -29.27 -9.28
C GLY A 79 8.00 -29.78 -10.07
N GLN A 80 8.37 -29.09 -11.16
CA GLN A 80 9.53 -29.43 -12.00
C GLN A 80 10.86 -28.88 -11.45
N GLU A 81 11.04 -28.90 -10.14
CA GLU A 81 12.22 -28.31 -9.48
C GLU A 81 13.46 -29.22 -9.56
N VAL A 82 13.28 -30.44 -10.07
CA VAL A 82 14.36 -31.40 -10.33
C VAL A 82 14.31 -31.79 -11.81
N TRP A 83 15.43 -31.57 -12.51
CA TRP A 83 15.64 -31.99 -13.90
C TRP A 83 16.29 -33.36 -13.96
#